data_AF-A0A2V4Q147-F1
#
_entry.id   AF-A0A2V4Q147-F1
#
_cell.length_a   1.000
_cell.length_b   1.000
_cell.length_c   1.000
_cell.angle_alpha   90.00
_cell.angle_beta   90.00
_cell.angle_gamma   90.00
#
_symmetry.space_group_name_H-M   'P 1'
#
loop_
_entity.id
_entity.type
_entity.pdbx_description
1 polymer ?
#
loop_
_entity_poly.entity_id
_entity_poly.type
_entity_poly.pdbx_seq_one_letter_code
_entity_poly.pdbx_strand_id
1 'polypeptide(L)'
;MARNFIEYARYVLDTIAEGADVATFAAARLRPPPPDQAKALTEEFLRLEISSAEYVAPTARFYEITFNQQKFLGLVNIPIGEDALTELESVGIYSVDASEALLLASAKEMNLQKSTALTLDELEEVILSQQDDAEFYKGHDIFEILEHFEKITYYNVAANSAFHGRELSEVAYRIATYSQTLVNPKLRSFIDQYRALLSYPGAFMKRNIFWSLTSTHYKHAFLELYRCIESVYTLPRALALKRKAGLTIAGHQVAKMCVEELNWRRKEEDSLKQIFLLIPASEYQRLPLSSFDHDKSEGWAFTVADDFKKNATSLAIHIYKLRNQMVHQFDSVKEVAIRPADWPILIELLINVINLVFTRYADELPDTTTGITGEEALPSA
;
A
#
# COMPACT_ATOMS: atom_id res chain seq x y z
N MET A 1 12.80 24.28 -7.08
CA MET A 1 13.85 25.16 -6.50
C MET A 1 15.20 24.54 -6.82
N ALA A 2 16.23 25.33 -7.09
CA ALA A 2 17.57 24.76 -7.27
C ALA A 2 18.07 24.22 -5.93
N ARG A 3 18.48 22.95 -5.86
CA ARG A 3 19.02 22.38 -4.62
C ARG A 3 20.32 23.09 -4.23
N ASN A 4 20.52 23.27 -2.93
CA ASN A 4 21.72 23.87 -2.37
C ASN A 4 22.35 22.91 -1.36
N PHE A 5 23.56 22.43 -1.64
CA PHE A 5 24.25 21.45 -0.81
C PHE A 5 24.45 21.95 0.64
N ILE A 6 24.80 23.23 0.81
CA ILE A 6 25.03 23.83 2.14
C ILE A 6 23.73 23.86 2.94
N GLU A 7 22.62 24.20 2.30
CA GLU A 7 21.30 24.23 2.95
C GLU A 7 20.86 22.84 3.40
N TYR A 8 21.06 21.83 2.55
CA TYR A 8 20.65 20.45 2.84
C TYR A 8 21.53 19.82 3.92
N ALA A 9 22.85 20.08 3.86
CA ALA A 9 23.78 19.66 4.91
C ALA A 9 23.43 20.30 6.26
N ARG A 10 23.13 21.60 6.27
CA ARG A 10 22.65 22.27 7.48
C ARG A 10 21.37 21.66 8.01
N TYR A 11 20.40 21.35 7.15
CA TYR A 11 19.17 20.70 7.60
C TYR A 11 19.44 19.39 8.35
N VAL A 12 20.28 18.50 7.80
CA VAL A 12 20.60 17.23 8.46
C VAL A 12 21.26 17.46 9.82
N LEU A 13 22.22 18.39 9.88
CA LEU A 13 22.93 18.71 11.13
C LEU A 13 21.98 19.38 12.16
N ASP A 14 21.19 20.35 11.74
CA ASP A 14 20.24 21.05 12.61
C ASP A 14 19.18 20.08 13.15
N THR A 15 18.68 19.15 12.33
CA THR A 15 17.68 18.15 12.74
C THR A 15 18.25 17.11 13.70
N ILE A 16 19.49 16.62 13.49
CA ILE A 16 20.06 15.63 14.41
C ILE A 16 20.31 16.26 15.80
N ALA A 17 20.78 17.51 15.83
CA ALA A 17 21.07 18.25 17.06
C ALA A 17 19.81 18.80 17.76
N GLU A 18 18.62 18.66 17.18
CA GLU A 18 17.39 19.18 17.77
C GLU A 18 17.16 18.60 19.18
N GLY A 19 17.09 19.49 20.17
CA GLY A 19 16.89 19.16 21.59
C GLY A 19 18.17 18.85 22.38
N ALA A 20 19.34 18.84 21.75
CA ALA A 20 20.62 18.70 22.43
C ALA A 20 21.19 20.07 22.85
N ASP A 21 21.85 20.15 24.01
CA ASP A 21 22.43 21.40 24.54
C ASP A 21 23.96 21.39 24.37
N VAL A 22 24.41 21.31 23.11
CA VAL A 22 25.83 21.20 22.77
C VAL A 22 26.33 22.51 22.19
N ALA A 23 27.05 23.29 23.00
CA ALA A 23 27.57 24.62 22.64
C ALA A 23 28.51 24.60 21.42
N THR A 24 29.13 23.47 21.10
CA THR A 24 30.11 23.36 20.02
C THR A 24 29.52 23.01 18.65
N PHE A 25 28.25 22.57 18.57
CA PHE A 25 27.63 22.04 17.34
C PHE A 25 27.47 23.05 16.20
N ALA A 26 27.60 24.35 16.48
CA ALA A 26 27.65 25.39 15.47
C ALA A 26 28.82 25.24 14.47
N ALA A 27 29.88 24.50 14.82
CA ALA A 27 31.03 24.24 13.95
C ALA A 27 30.91 22.95 13.12
N ALA A 28 29.86 22.15 13.36
CA ALA A 28 29.66 20.87 12.70
C ALA A 28 29.51 21.04 11.18
N ARG A 29 30.10 20.12 10.43
CA ARG A 29 30.00 20.06 8.96
C ARG A 29 30.00 18.61 8.49
N LEU A 30 29.38 18.38 7.34
CA LEU A 30 29.57 17.11 6.64
C LEU A 30 30.99 17.03 6.10
N ARG A 31 31.56 15.83 6.14
CA ARG A 31 32.84 15.51 5.52
C ARG A 31 32.71 15.74 4.01
N PRO A 32 33.63 16.49 3.37
CA PRO A 32 33.59 16.64 1.93
C PRO A 32 33.91 15.30 1.25
N PRO A 33 33.25 14.97 0.13
CA PRO A 33 33.59 13.77 -0.62
C PRO A 33 35.00 13.84 -1.20
N PRO A 34 35.62 12.70 -1.53
CA PRO A 34 36.90 12.64 -2.21
C PRO A 34 36.92 13.51 -3.49
N PRO A 35 38.03 14.23 -3.80
CA PRO A 35 38.06 15.16 -4.94
C PRO A 35 37.72 14.55 -6.30
N ASP A 36 38.01 13.27 -6.48
CA ASP A 36 37.70 12.47 -7.67
C ASP A 36 36.20 12.14 -7.80
N GLN A 37 35.46 12.11 -6.70
CA GLN A 37 34.02 11.81 -6.66
C GLN A 37 33.15 13.08 -6.53
N ALA A 38 33.71 14.17 -6.00
CA ALA A 38 33.00 15.41 -5.70
C ALA A 38 32.21 15.97 -6.89
N LYS A 39 32.79 15.93 -8.10
CA LYS A 39 32.12 16.42 -9.31
C LYS A 39 30.90 15.56 -9.67
N ALA A 40 31.04 14.24 -9.61
CA ALA A 40 29.97 13.29 -9.94
C ALA A 40 28.82 13.41 -8.94
N LEU A 41 29.11 13.45 -7.64
CA LEU A 41 28.11 13.62 -6.58
C LEU A 41 27.39 14.96 -6.68
N THR A 42 28.12 16.04 -7.02
CA THR A 42 27.49 17.36 -7.24
C THR A 42 26.56 17.32 -8.46
N GLU A 43 26.98 16.69 -9.55
CA GLU A 43 26.16 16.54 -10.76
C GLU A 43 24.90 15.70 -10.49
N GLU A 44 25.04 14.61 -9.73
CA GLU A 44 23.93 13.78 -9.27
C GLU A 44 22.96 14.60 -8.41
N PHE A 45 23.46 15.24 -7.35
CA PHE A 45 22.65 16.04 -6.43
C PHE A 45 21.84 17.12 -7.15
N LEU A 46 22.43 17.80 -8.14
CA LEU A 46 21.75 18.86 -8.88
C LEU A 46 20.72 18.33 -9.89
N ARG A 47 20.87 17.09 -10.37
CA ARG A 47 20.02 16.49 -11.41
C ARG A 47 18.97 15.51 -10.89
N LEU A 48 19.04 15.12 -9.63
CA LEU A 48 17.99 14.30 -9.02
C LEU A 48 16.64 14.99 -9.16
N GLU A 49 15.57 14.25 -9.41
CA GLU A 49 14.21 14.75 -9.34
C GLU A 49 13.48 13.87 -8.35
N ILE A 50 12.93 14.46 -7.29
CA ILE A 50 12.28 13.72 -6.21
C ILE A 50 10.81 14.16 -6.16
N SER A 51 9.89 13.21 -6.21
CA SER A 51 8.45 13.48 -6.10
C SER A 51 8.06 13.82 -4.67
N SER A 52 6.87 14.37 -4.47
CA SER A 52 6.26 14.40 -3.13
C SER A 52 6.09 12.98 -2.58
N ALA A 53 6.18 12.83 -1.27
CA ALA A 53 5.95 11.55 -0.60
C ALA A 53 4.45 11.18 -0.58
N GLU A 54 4.18 9.90 -0.77
CA GLU A 54 2.89 9.27 -0.51
C GLU A 54 2.98 8.34 0.69
N TYR A 55 1.88 8.17 1.44
CA TYR A 55 1.87 7.43 2.69
C TYR A 55 1.23 6.04 2.53
N VAL A 56 1.95 5.01 2.98
CA VAL A 56 1.39 3.65 3.16
C VAL A 56 0.83 3.46 4.57
N ALA A 57 1.39 4.18 5.54
CA ALA A 57 0.94 4.26 6.94
C ALA A 57 1.39 5.61 7.52
N PRO A 58 0.93 6.04 8.72
CA PRO A 58 1.23 7.37 9.25
C PRO A 58 2.72 7.76 9.29
N THR A 59 3.60 6.80 9.58
CA THR A 59 5.06 7.02 9.66
C THR A 59 5.83 6.42 8.49
N ALA A 60 5.17 5.67 7.60
CA ALA A 60 5.79 4.97 6.50
C ALA A 60 5.33 5.54 5.16
N ARG A 61 6.30 5.95 4.35
CA ARG A 61 6.06 6.69 3.11
C ARG A 61 6.95 6.22 1.98
N PHE A 62 6.55 6.51 0.76
CA PHE A 62 7.30 6.21 -0.46
C PHE A 62 7.29 7.40 -1.41
N TYR A 63 8.27 7.44 -2.31
CA TYR A 63 8.43 8.53 -3.29
C TYR A 63 9.23 8.05 -4.50
N GLU A 64 9.04 8.71 -5.63
CA GLU A 64 9.79 8.46 -6.85
C GLU A 64 11.03 9.35 -6.87
N ILE A 65 12.15 8.76 -7.28
CA ILE A 65 13.38 9.48 -7.60
C ILE A 65 13.68 9.24 -9.07
N THR A 66 13.99 10.28 -9.82
CA THR A 66 14.47 10.17 -11.19
C THR A 66 15.88 10.75 -11.30
N PHE A 67 16.80 9.98 -11.90
CA PHE A 67 18.15 10.42 -12.22
C PHE A 67 18.60 9.81 -13.54
N ASN A 68 19.11 10.61 -14.48
CA ASN A 68 19.55 10.15 -15.81
C ASN A 68 18.51 9.25 -16.52
N GLN A 69 17.22 9.63 -16.48
CA GLN A 69 16.10 8.87 -17.04
C GLN A 69 15.81 7.51 -16.36
N GLN A 70 16.54 7.17 -15.30
CA GLN A 70 16.24 6.01 -14.46
C GLN A 70 15.33 6.43 -13.31
N LYS A 71 14.32 5.60 -13.05
CA LYS A 71 13.38 5.76 -11.94
C LYS A 71 13.73 4.81 -10.81
N PHE A 72 13.69 5.33 -9.60
CA PHE A 72 13.90 4.59 -8.37
C PHE A 72 12.74 4.87 -7.41
N LEU A 73 12.50 3.92 -6.52
CA LEU A 73 11.52 4.00 -5.45
C LEU A 73 12.27 4.15 -4.12
N GLY A 74 12.07 5.29 -3.45
CA GLY A 74 12.53 5.50 -2.09
C GLY A 74 11.45 5.11 -1.10
N LEU A 75 11.79 4.33 -0.08
CA LEU A 75 10.90 3.90 1.00
C LEU A 75 11.43 4.36 2.36
N VAL A 76 10.60 5.05 3.14
CA VAL A 76 10.92 5.54 4.49
C VAL A 76 10.15 4.74 5.54
N ASN A 77 10.85 4.26 6.58
CA ASN A 77 10.31 3.44 7.68
C ASN A 77 9.57 2.17 7.22
N ILE A 78 10.02 1.56 6.11
CA ILE A 78 9.54 0.27 5.64
C ILE A 78 10.69 -0.74 5.76
N PRO A 79 10.94 -1.31 6.95
CA PRO A 79 12.04 -2.24 7.14
C PRO A 79 11.75 -3.55 6.41
N ILE A 80 12.68 -3.96 5.54
CA ILE A 80 12.67 -5.22 4.79
C ILE A 80 13.85 -6.05 5.27
N GLY A 81 13.62 -7.33 5.59
CA GLY A 81 14.69 -8.25 6.00
C GLY A 81 15.47 -8.80 4.81
N GLU A 82 16.68 -9.30 5.03
CA GLU A 82 17.55 -9.84 3.97
C GLU A 82 16.89 -10.99 3.19
N ASP A 83 16.22 -11.91 3.89
CA ASP A 83 15.48 -13.01 3.25
C ASP A 83 14.44 -12.51 2.23
N ALA A 84 13.80 -11.38 2.51
CA ALA A 84 12.81 -10.78 1.64
C ALA A 84 13.40 -10.13 0.40
N LEU A 85 14.67 -9.70 0.44
CA LEU A 85 15.35 -9.14 -0.73
C LEU A 85 15.48 -10.20 -1.83
N THR A 86 15.84 -11.43 -1.46
CA THR A 86 15.93 -12.56 -2.42
C THR A 86 14.60 -12.81 -3.13
N GLU A 87 13.47 -12.73 -2.41
CA GLU A 87 12.15 -12.86 -3.03
C GLU A 87 11.80 -11.69 -3.95
N LEU A 88 12.17 -10.46 -3.59
CA LEU A 88 11.95 -9.27 -4.42
C LEU A 88 12.76 -9.33 -5.71
N GLU A 89 14.01 -9.79 -5.63
CA GLU A 89 14.87 -9.98 -6.80
C GLU A 89 14.28 -11.00 -7.78
N SER A 90 13.64 -12.07 -7.26
CA SER A 90 12.97 -13.08 -8.09
C SER A 90 11.81 -12.53 -8.95
N VAL A 91 11.25 -11.37 -8.56
CA VAL A 91 10.22 -10.66 -9.32
C VAL A 91 10.76 -9.41 -10.03
N GLY A 92 12.08 -9.24 -10.07
CA GLY A 92 12.76 -8.15 -10.77
C GLY A 92 12.73 -6.80 -10.04
N ILE A 93 12.63 -6.81 -8.70
CA ILE A 93 12.75 -5.64 -7.83
C ILE A 93 14.06 -5.75 -7.07
N TYR A 94 14.97 -4.80 -7.26
CA TYR A 94 16.34 -4.85 -6.72
C TYR A 94 16.57 -3.72 -5.73
N SER A 95 17.23 -4.01 -4.61
CA SER A 95 17.74 -2.97 -3.71
C SER A 95 18.86 -2.18 -4.39
N VAL A 96 18.95 -0.90 -4.10
CA VAL A 96 19.96 0.01 -4.66
C VAL A 96 20.73 0.67 -3.53
N ASP A 97 22.05 0.62 -3.60
CA ASP A 97 22.91 1.32 -2.67
C ASP A 97 22.80 2.84 -2.90
N ALA A 98 22.62 3.57 -1.82
CA ALA A 98 22.43 5.01 -1.90
C ALA A 98 23.77 5.73 -2.00
N SER A 99 23.86 6.69 -2.93
CA SER A 99 24.95 7.67 -2.91
C SER A 99 24.75 8.70 -1.79
N GLU A 100 25.83 9.38 -1.40
CA GLU A 100 25.75 10.53 -0.48
C GLU A 100 24.78 11.61 -0.98
N ALA A 101 24.80 11.86 -2.30
CA ALA A 101 23.94 12.85 -2.96
C ALA A 101 22.46 12.48 -2.83
N LEU A 102 22.12 11.21 -3.09
CA LEU A 102 20.76 10.71 -2.97
C LEU A 102 20.27 10.78 -1.52
N LEU A 103 21.07 10.31 -0.57
CA LEU A 103 20.73 10.35 0.85
C LEU A 103 20.49 11.76 1.35
N LEU A 104 21.38 12.70 1.02
CA LEU A 104 21.26 14.10 1.43
C LEU A 104 20.00 14.75 0.87
N ALA A 105 19.72 14.52 -0.43
CA ALA A 105 18.54 15.05 -1.09
C ALA A 105 17.27 14.50 -0.45
N SER A 106 17.19 13.18 -0.27
CA SER A 106 16.07 12.49 0.37
C SER A 106 15.85 12.96 1.81
N ALA A 107 16.92 13.19 2.58
CA ALA A 107 16.84 13.65 3.96
C ALA A 107 16.02 14.94 4.08
N LYS A 108 16.38 15.95 3.28
CA LYS A 108 15.70 17.25 3.29
C LYS A 108 14.31 17.18 2.65
N GLU A 109 14.19 16.59 1.46
CA GLU A 109 12.96 16.66 0.68
C GLU A 109 11.85 15.82 1.29
N MET A 110 12.18 14.68 1.89
CA MET A 110 11.22 13.85 2.63
C MET A 110 11.01 14.30 4.07
N ASN A 111 11.68 15.38 4.49
CA ASN A 111 11.67 15.89 5.85
C ASN A 111 11.91 14.78 6.89
N LEU A 112 13.00 14.02 6.74
CA LEU A 112 13.29 12.91 7.64
C LEU A 112 13.46 13.39 9.08
N GLN A 113 12.90 12.62 10.00
CA GLN A 113 13.00 12.89 11.43
C GLN A 113 14.11 12.08 12.08
N LYS A 114 14.62 12.58 13.21
CA LYS A 114 15.51 11.82 14.09
C LYS A 114 14.82 10.55 14.58
N SER A 115 15.52 9.44 14.55
CA SER A 115 15.09 8.16 15.10
C SER A 115 14.95 8.26 16.61
N THR A 116 13.88 7.68 17.17
CA THR A 116 13.67 7.61 18.63
C THR A 116 14.48 6.50 19.31
N ALA A 117 15.33 5.79 18.56
CA ALA A 117 16.06 4.62 19.07
C ALA A 117 17.25 4.98 19.97
N LEU A 118 17.79 6.20 19.85
CA LEU A 118 18.94 6.65 20.64
C LEU A 118 18.54 7.72 21.64
N THR A 119 19.19 7.66 22.81
CA THR A 119 19.11 8.72 23.81
C THR A 119 19.90 9.94 23.36
N LEU A 120 19.58 11.12 23.93
CA LEU A 120 20.34 12.34 23.66
C LEU A 120 21.79 12.19 24.12
N ASP A 121 22.02 11.57 25.27
CA ASP A 121 23.36 11.35 25.84
C ASP A 121 24.25 10.52 24.90
N GLU A 122 23.72 9.42 24.33
CA GLU A 122 24.45 8.60 23.36
C GLU A 122 24.75 9.36 22.06
N LEU A 123 23.80 10.20 21.61
CA LEU A 123 23.98 11.02 20.42
C LEU A 123 25.05 12.10 20.64
N GLU A 124 25.07 12.72 21.82
CA GLU A 124 26.08 13.70 22.21
C GLU A 124 27.47 13.09 22.20
N GLU A 125 27.65 11.95 22.87
CA GLU A 125 28.95 11.27 22.97
C GLU A 125 29.46 10.76 21.62
N VAL A 126 28.59 10.14 20.81
CA VAL A 126 28.99 9.46 19.57
C VAL A 126 29.14 10.42 18.39
N ILE A 127 28.26 11.42 18.30
CA ILE A 127 28.21 12.33 17.14
C ILE A 127 28.55 13.75 17.52
N LEU A 128 27.80 14.36 18.44
CA LEU A 128 27.83 15.82 18.58
C LEU A 128 29.17 16.33 19.17
N SER A 129 29.88 15.52 19.97
CA SER A 129 31.17 15.89 20.56
C SER A 129 32.39 15.68 19.64
N GLN A 130 32.26 15.03 18.48
CA GLN A 130 33.43 14.74 17.61
C GLN A 130 34.18 15.99 17.14
N GLN A 131 33.51 17.14 17.07
CA GLN A 131 34.09 18.41 16.62
C GLN A 131 35.01 19.07 17.64
N ASP A 132 34.97 18.64 18.90
CA ASP A 132 35.77 19.22 19.98
C ASP A 132 37.27 18.91 19.80
N ASP A 133 37.58 17.84 19.06
CA ASP A 133 38.94 17.50 18.64
C ASP A 133 39.31 18.17 17.31
N ALA A 134 39.55 19.47 17.38
CA ALA A 134 39.80 20.31 16.20
C ALA A 134 41.01 19.89 15.34
N GLU A 135 41.97 19.12 15.90
CA GLU A 135 43.16 18.66 15.17
C GLU A 135 42.84 17.47 14.26
N PHE A 136 41.87 16.62 14.63
CA PHE A 136 41.51 15.42 13.89
C PHE A 136 40.13 15.48 13.21
N TYR A 137 39.30 16.47 13.54
CA TYR A 137 37.96 16.61 12.98
C TYR A 137 37.95 16.98 11.49
N LYS A 138 37.47 16.05 10.66
CA LYS A 138 37.35 16.20 9.20
C LYS A 138 35.91 16.44 8.72
N GLY A 139 34.96 16.55 9.63
CA GLY A 139 33.53 16.51 9.33
C GLY A 139 32.93 15.11 9.49
N HIS A 140 31.61 15.09 9.69
CA HIS A 140 30.84 13.87 9.89
C HIS A 140 30.57 13.14 8.58
N ASP A 141 30.60 11.82 8.63
CA ASP A 141 30.11 11.01 7.53
C ASP A 141 28.58 11.10 7.44
N ILE A 142 28.05 11.28 6.24
CA ILE A 142 26.61 11.41 6.07
C ILE A 142 25.87 10.09 6.34
N PHE A 143 26.48 8.95 6.01
CA PHE A 143 25.89 7.65 6.28
C PHE A 143 25.79 7.44 7.80
N GLU A 144 26.86 7.74 8.55
CA GLU A 144 26.87 7.67 10.02
C GLU A 144 25.80 8.57 10.63
N ILE A 145 25.64 9.83 10.18
CA ILE A 145 24.59 10.70 10.71
C ILE A 145 23.20 10.14 10.41
N LEU A 146 22.96 9.68 9.18
CA LEU A 146 21.62 9.23 8.75
C LEU A 146 21.23 7.85 9.30
N GLU A 147 22.14 7.07 9.87
CA GLU A 147 21.80 5.89 10.69
C GLU A 147 20.89 6.24 11.86
N HIS A 148 20.90 7.50 12.29
CA HIS A 148 20.11 8.03 13.40
C HIS A 148 18.84 8.74 12.96
N PHE A 149 18.45 8.64 11.69
CA PHE A 149 17.19 9.15 11.15
C PHE A 149 16.17 8.03 10.92
N GLU A 150 14.96 8.40 10.52
CA GLU A 150 14.01 7.48 9.88
C GLU A 150 14.72 6.68 8.77
N LYS A 151 14.59 5.35 8.80
CA LYS A 151 15.33 4.48 7.88
C LYS A 151 14.82 4.66 6.45
N ILE A 152 15.74 4.87 5.50
CA ILE A 152 15.43 4.89 4.07
C ILE A 152 16.04 3.68 3.38
N THR A 153 15.31 3.10 2.45
CA THR A 153 15.80 2.09 1.50
C THR A 153 15.38 2.47 0.08
N TYR A 154 16.16 2.05 -0.92
CA TYR A 154 15.93 2.40 -2.33
C TYR A 154 15.82 1.15 -3.18
N TYR A 155 14.92 1.19 -4.16
CA TYR A 155 14.67 0.06 -5.05
C TYR A 155 14.56 0.49 -6.51
N ASN A 156 14.96 -0.40 -7.41
CA ASN A 156 14.78 -0.31 -8.86
C ASN A 156 13.90 -1.47 -9.34
N VAL A 157 13.10 -1.22 -10.36
CA VAL A 157 12.35 -2.26 -11.08
C VAL A 157 12.97 -2.52 -12.45
N ALA A 158 13.49 -3.74 -12.65
CA ALA A 158 14.13 -4.09 -13.91
C ALA A 158 13.16 -4.09 -15.09
N ALA A 159 13.67 -3.78 -16.29
CA ALA A 159 12.87 -3.67 -17.51
C ALA A 159 12.12 -4.94 -17.92
N ASN A 160 12.61 -6.12 -17.49
CA ASN A 160 11.98 -7.42 -17.72
C ASN A 160 11.02 -7.85 -16.59
N SER A 161 10.85 -7.03 -15.54
CA SER A 161 9.93 -7.31 -14.45
C SER A 161 8.48 -7.12 -14.89
N ALA A 162 7.58 -7.95 -14.35
CA ALA A 162 6.13 -7.74 -14.48
C ALA A 162 5.65 -6.44 -13.81
N PHE A 163 6.48 -5.82 -12.95
CA PHE A 163 6.23 -4.53 -12.31
C PHE A 163 6.77 -3.34 -13.10
N HIS A 164 7.50 -3.57 -14.19
CA HIS A 164 8.04 -2.48 -14.99
C HIS A 164 6.92 -1.64 -15.60
N GLY A 165 7.03 -0.31 -15.49
CA GLY A 165 6.03 0.64 -15.99
C GLY A 165 4.72 0.67 -15.20
N ARG A 166 4.61 -0.03 -14.06
CA ARG A 166 3.46 0.09 -13.17
C ARG A 166 3.50 1.37 -12.34
N GLU A 167 2.34 1.74 -11.82
CA GLU A 167 2.21 2.83 -10.84
C GLU A 167 3.11 2.61 -9.64
N LEU A 168 3.77 3.68 -9.20
CA LEU A 168 4.74 3.66 -8.09
C LEU A 168 4.14 3.05 -6.81
N SER A 169 2.89 3.41 -6.51
CA SER A 169 2.17 2.91 -5.34
C SER A 169 1.98 1.39 -5.36
N GLU A 170 1.82 0.77 -6.53
CA GLU A 170 1.69 -0.69 -6.64
C GLU A 170 2.98 -1.41 -6.25
N VAL A 171 4.12 -0.89 -6.72
CA VAL A 171 5.45 -1.41 -6.39
C VAL A 171 5.72 -1.21 -4.90
N ALA A 172 5.39 -0.03 -4.36
CA ALA A 172 5.53 0.25 -2.94
C ALA A 172 4.69 -0.69 -2.06
N TYR A 173 3.41 -0.92 -2.40
CA TYR A 173 2.56 -1.87 -1.69
C TYR A 173 3.12 -3.30 -1.74
N ARG A 174 3.63 -3.72 -2.92
CA ARG A 174 4.26 -5.02 -3.09
C ARG A 174 5.45 -5.19 -2.15
N ILE A 175 6.38 -4.25 -2.11
CA ILE A 175 7.56 -4.30 -1.24
C ILE A 175 7.13 -4.25 0.23
N ALA A 176 6.19 -3.37 0.57
CA ALA A 176 5.71 -3.21 1.94
C ALA A 176 5.04 -4.48 2.51
N THR A 177 4.59 -5.43 1.68
CA THR A 177 4.12 -6.75 2.15
C THR A 177 5.21 -7.61 2.81
N TYR A 178 6.48 -7.25 2.65
CA TYR A 178 7.60 -7.90 3.31
C TYR A 178 7.97 -7.27 4.66
N SER A 179 7.38 -6.12 4.97
CA SER A 179 7.66 -5.42 6.22
C SER A 179 6.97 -6.08 7.40
N GLN A 180 7.80 -6.48 8.38
CA GLN A 180 7.32 -7.13 9.60
C GLN A 180 6.53 -6.17 10.51
N THR A 181 6.76 -4.87 10.40
CA THR A 181 6.14 -3.83 11.24
C THR A 181 4.83 -3.31 10.65
N LEU A 182 4.69 -3.28 9.32
CA LEU A 182 3.47 -2.79 8.67
C LEU A 182 2.38 -3.87 8.56
N VAL A 183 2.77 -5.11 8.25
CA VAL A 183 1.81 -6.20 8.04
C VAL A 183 1.23 -6.65 9.38
N ASN A 184 -0.09 -6.65 9.50
CA ASN A 184 -0.75 -7.15 10.71
C ASN A 184 -0.36 -8.63 10.95
N PRO A 185 0.24 -8.98 12.10
CA PRO A 185 0.60 -10.35 12.43
C PRO A 185 -0.53 -11.37 12.26
N LYS A 186 -1.78 -10.95 12.53
CA LYS A 186 -2.99 -11.77 12.42
C LYS A 186 -3.38 -12.10 10.97
N LEU A 187 -2.87 -11.35 9.99
CA LEU A 187 -3.17 -11.52 8.57
C LEU A 187 -2.02 -12.13 7.78
N ARG A 188 -0.89 -12.41 8.42
CA ARG A 188 0.29 -12.99 7.76
C ARG A 188 0.05 -14.35 7.11
N SER A 189 -0.87 -15.14 7.65
CA SER A 189 -1.26 -16.42 7.05
C SER A 189 -1.86 -16.26 5.64
N PHE A 190 -2.32 -15.06 5.28
CA PHE A 190 -2.90 -14.75 3.97
C PHE A 190 -1.92 -14.01 3.05
N ILE A 191 -0.66 -13.82 3.45
CA ILE A 191 0.27 -12.89 2.78
C ILE A 191 0.45 -13.22 1.30
N ASP A 192 0.53 -14.51 0.95
CA ASP A 192 0.69 -14.94 -0.44
C ASP A 192 -0.54 -14.64 -1.28
N GLN A 193 -1.74 -14.72 -0.70
CA GLN A 193 -2.98 -14.38 -1.39
C GLN A 193 -3.06 -12.86 -1.64
N TYR A 194 -2.72 -12.05 -0.63
CA TYR A 194 -2.59 -10.59 -0.78
C TYR A 194 -1.57 -10.21 -1.84
N ARG A 195 -0.40 -10.86 -1.79
CA ARG A 195 0.68 -10.68 -2.76
C ARG A 195 0.23 -11.03 -4.17
N ALA A 196 -0.50 -12.12 -4.37
CA ALA A 196 -1.05 -12.50 -5.67
C ALA A 196 -2.02 -11.42 -6.19
N LEU A 197 -2.93 -10.94 -5.33
CA LEU A 197 -3.85 -9.87 -5.67
C LEU A 197 -3.14 -8.56 -6.03
N LEU A 198 -2.08 -8.19 -5.30
CA LEU A 198 -1.28 -7.00 -5.56
C LEU A 198 -0.45 -7.15 -6.85
N SER A 199 0.05 -8.34 -7.15
CA SER A 199 0.83 -8.61 -8.38
C SER A 199 -0.01 -8.68 -9.65
N TYR A 200 -1.32 -8.95 -9.56
CA TYR A 200 -2.16 -9.12 -10.75
C TYR A 200 -2.21 -7.84 -11.62
N PRO A 201 -1.96 -7.90 -12.94
CA PRO A 201 -2.11 -6.75 -13.82
C PRO A 201 -3.59 -6.45 -14.07
N GLY A 202 -4.10 -5.31 -13.61
CA GLY A 202 -5.48 -4.90 -13.89
C GLY A 202 -6.16 -4.16 -12.76
N ALA A 203 -7.48 -4.01 -12.91
CA ALA A 203 -8.38 -3.10 -12.20
C ALA A 203 -8.64 -3.39 -10.72
N PHE A 204 -7.67 -3.91 -9.98
CA PHE A 204 -7.83 -4.17 -8.55
C PHE A 204 -7.66 -2.88 -7.75
N MET A 205 -8.45 -2.70 -6.70
CA MET A 205 -8.25 -1.63 -5.73
C MET A 205 -7.05 -1.95 -4.83
N LYS A 206 -5.84 -1.84 -5.39
CA LYS A 206 -4.55 -2.22 -4.75
C LYS A 206 -4.37 -1.57 -3.39
N ARG A 207 -4.77 -0.30 -3.26
CA ARG A 207 -4.74 0.46 -2.01
C ARG A 207 -5.60 -0.19 -0.94
N ASN A 208 -6.85 -0.55 -1.22
CA ASN A 208 -7.75 -1.20 -0.26
C ASN A 208 -7.26 -2.62 0.08
N ILE A 209 -6.72 -3.37 -0.89
CA ILE A 209 -6.09 -4.67 -0.64
C ILE A 209 -4.92 -4.51 0.35
N PHE A 210 -4.05 -3.52 0.13
CA PHE A 210 -2.92 -3.25 1.01
C PHE A 210 -3.39 -2.76 2.40
N TRP A 211 -4.32 -1.82 2.46
CA TRP A 211 -4.87 -1.33 3.73
C TRP A 211 -5.60 -2.41 4.54
N SER A 212 -6.20 -3.39 3.87
CA SER A 212 -6.73 -4.55 4.56
C SER A 212 -5.62 -5.34 5.27
N LEU A 213 -4.50 -5.59 4.58
CA LEU A 213 -3.36 -6.33 5.12
C LEU A 213 -2.69 -5.61 6.31
N THR A 214 -2.70 -4.28 6.32
CA THR A 214 -2.10 -3.46 7.38
C THR A 214 -3.11 -3.03 8.46
N SER A 215 -4.39 -3.39 8.32
CA SER A 215 -5.44 -3.05 9.29
C SER A 215 -5.22 -3.74 10.62
N THR A 216 -5.31 -3.02 11.74
CA THR A 216 -5.09 -3.57 13.10
C THR A 216 -6.17 -4.56 13.56
N HIS A 217 -7.41 -4.39 13.08
CA HIS A 217 -8.55 -5.23 13.41
C HIS A 217 -9.13 -5.90 12.16
N TYR A 218 -9.59 -7.15 12.32
CA TYR A 218 -10.28 -7.88 11.23
C TYR A 218 -11.51 -7.15 10.69
N LYS A 219 -12.22 -6.38 11.53
CA LYS A 219 -13.36 -5.57 11.08
C LYS A 219 -12.94 -4.54 10.01
N HIS A 220 -11.79 -3.87 10.20
CA HIS A 220 -11.28 -2.91 9.23
C HIS A 220 -10.76 -3.62 7.97
N ALA A 221 -10.04 -4.73 8.14
CA ALA A 221 -9.61 -5.56 7.01
C ALA A 221 -10.80 -6.02 6.14
N PHE A 222 -11.86 -6.50 6.78
CA PHE A 222 -13.11 -6.88 6.13
C PHE A 222 -13.72 -5.71 5.34
N LEU A 223 -13.80 -4.51 5.92
CA LEU A 223 -14.35 -3.33 5.24
C LEU A 223 -13.54 -2.93 4.00
N GLU A 224 -12.22 -2.95 4.09
CA GLU A 224 -11.37 -2.59 2.95
C GLU A 224 -11.51 -3.62 1.81
N LEU A 225 -11.54 -4.91 2.11
CA LEU A 225 -11.82 -5.94 1.11
C LEU A 225 -13.24 -5.83 0.55
N TYR A 226 -14.22 -5.50 1.39
CA TYR A 226 -15.60 -5.33 0.96
C TYR A 226 -15.74 -4.17 -0.04
N ARG A 227 -15.03 -3.06 0.17
CA ARG A 227 -14.97 -1.94 -0.79
C ARG A 227 -14.47 -2.36 -2.17
N CYS A 228 -13.53 -3.31 -2.23
CA CYS A 228 -13.14 -3.91 -3.51
C CYS A 228 -14.34 -4.56 -4.21
N ILE A 229 -15.19 -5.30 -3.48
CA ILE A 229 -16.39 -5.91 -4.05
C ILE A 229 -17.44 -4.84 -4.42
N GLU A 230 -17.58 -3.77 -3.63
CA GLU A 230 -18.48 -2.65 -3.92
C GLU A 230 -18.17 -1.98 -5.27
N SER A 231 -16.88 -1.88 -5.62
CA SER A 231 -16.45 -1.26 -6.88
C SER A 231 -17.01 -1.94 -8.13
N VAL A 232 -17.43 -3.21 -8.02
CA VAL A 232 -17.98 -4.01 -9.13
C VAL A 232 -19.49 -4.26 -9.03
N TYR A 233 -20.22 -3.53 -8.19
CA TYR A 233 -21.68 -3.73 -8.01
C TYR A 233 -22.51 -3.53 -9.28
N THR A 234 -22.07 -2.67 -10.19
CA THR A 234 -22.77 -2.42 -11.46
C THR A 234 -22.52 -3.52 -12.50
N LEU A 235 -21.42 -4.26 -12.36
CA LEU A 235 -20.92 -5.19 -13.37
C LEU A 235 -21.94 -6.29 -13.74
N PRO A 236 -22.58 -7.04 -12.82
CA PRO A 236 -23.46 -8.14 -13.21
C PRO A 236 -24.63 -7.71 -14.11
N ARG A 237 -25.23 -6.55 -13.80
CA ARG A 237 -26.35 -5.98 -14.56
C ARG A 237 -25.88 -5.40 -15.89
N ALA A 238 -24.73 -4.76 -15.90
CA ALA A 238 -24.11 -4.27 -17.13
C ALA A 238 -23.79 -5.42 -18.11
N LEU A 239 -23.25 -6.54 -17.62
CA LEU A 239 -23.01 -7.75 -18.43
C LEU A 239 -24.30 -8.38 -18.94
N ALA A 240 -25.35 -8.41 -18.12
CA ALA A 240 -26.66 -8.89 -18.55
C ALA A 240 -27.26 -8.00 -19.65
N LEU A 241 -27.16 -6.68 -19.52
CA LEU A 241 -27.62 -5.72 -20.52
C LEU A 241 -26.79 -5.84 -21.81
N LYS A 242 -25.45 -5.85 -21.70
CA LYS A 242 -24.50 -6.06 -22.80
C LYS A 242 -24.90 -7.26 -23.66
N ARG A 243 -25.11 -8.43 -23.04
CA ARG A 243 -25.53 -9.66 -23.74
C ARG A 243 -26.89 -9.53 -24.41
N LYS A 244 -27.88 -8.97 -23.71
CA LYS A 244 -29.25 -8.85 -24.23
C LYS A 244 -29.36 -7.85 -25.37
N ALA A 245 -28.57 -6.78 -25.33
CA ALA A 245 -28.53 -5.74 -26.35
C ALA A 245 -27.54 -6.03 -27.50
N GLY A 246 -26.74 -7.11 -27.40
CA GLY A 246 -25.74 -7.46 -28.42
C GLY A 246 -24.58 -6.46 -28.50
N LEU A 247 -24.23 -5.81 -27.38
CA LEU A 247 -23.16 -4.82 -27.33
C LEU A 247 -21.78 -5.47 -27.25
N THR A 248 -20.80 -4.90 -27.94
CA THR A 248 -19.40 -5.36 -27.96
C THR A 248 -18.49 -4.61 -26.99
N ILE A 249 -18.94 -3.48 -26.45
CA ILE A 249 -18.21 -2.66 -25.48
C ILE A 249 -18.06 -3.34 -24.12
N ALA A 250 -17.08 -2.92 -23.32
CA ALA A 250 -16.84 -3.49 -21.99
C ALA A 250 -17.98 -3.18 -21.01
N GLY A 251 -18.21 -4.07 -20.04
CA GLY A 251 -19.27 -3.97 -19.05
C GLY A 251 -19.20 -2.67 -18.24
N HIS A 252 -18.01 -2.22 -17.86
CA HIS A 252 -17.84 -0.93 -17.17
C HIS A 252 -18.29 0.26 -18.03
N GLN A 253 -18.11 0.22 -19.36
CA GLN A 253 -18.56 1.27 -20.27
C GLN A 253 -20.08 1.29 -20.37
N VAL A 254 -20.72 0.12 -20.42
CA VAL A 254 -22.19 0.01 -20.36
C VAL A 254 -22.72 0.58 -19.04
N ALA A 255 -22.07 0.24 -17.92
CA ALA A 255 -22.45 0.79 -16.61
C ALA A 255 -22.32 2.31 -16.58
N LYS A 256 -21.21 2.85 -17.09
CA LYS A 256 -20.95 4.30 -17.19
C LYS A 256 -22.05 5.01 -17.97
N MET A 257 -22.36 4.54 -19.17
CA MET A 257 -23.45 5.11 -20.00
C MET A 257 -24.81 5.07 -19.30
N CYS A 258 -25.14 3.98 -18.62
CA CYS A 258 -26.40 3.90 -17.86
C CYS A 258 -26.45 4.89 -16.69
N VAL A 259 -25.33 5.13 -16.00
CA VAL A 259 -25.26 6.10 -14.91
C VAL A 259 -25.42 7.52 -15.47
N GLU A 260 -24.69 7.86 -16.52
CA GLU A 260 -24.66 9.20 -17.12
C GLU A 260 -26.00 9.57 -17.78
N GLU A 261 -26.56 8.67 -18.59
CA GLU A 261 -27.73 8.97 -19.42
C GLU A 261 -29.06 8.66 -18.75
N LEU A 262 -29.11 7.65 -17.86
CA LEU A 262 -30.35 7.18 -17.24
C LEU A 262 -30.43 7.48 -15.74
N ASN A 263 -29.39 8.12 -15.16
CA ASN A 263 -29.24 8.27 -13.72
C ASN A 263 -29.38 6.93 -12.98
N TRP A 264 -28.93 5.84 -13.60
CA TRP A 264 -29.11 4.51 -13.04
C TRP A 264 -28.33 4.36 -11.72
N ARG A 265 -29.03 3.94 -10.67
CA ARG A 265 -28.42 3.65 -9.36
C ARG A 265 -28.47 2.16 -9.06
N ARG A 266 -27.35 1.65 -8.53
CA ARG A 266 -27.24 0.28 -8.03
C ARG A 266 -28.07 0.10 -6.74
N LYS A 267 -28.72 -1.06 -6.60
CA LYS A 267 -29.32 -1.49 -5.33
C LYS A 267 -28.31 -2.40 -4.64
N GLU A 268 -27.69 -1.93 -3.55
CA GLU A 268 -26.52 -2.58 -2.94
C GLU A 268 -26.73 -4.06 -2.60
N GLU A 269 -27.77 -4.36 -1.81
CA GLU A 269 -28.07 -5.73 -1.39
C GLU A 269 -28.30 -6.68 -2.58
N ASP A 270 -28.98 -6.19 -3.62
CA ASP A 270 -29.22 -6.98 -4.84
C ASP A 270 -27.94 -7.14 -5.66
N SER A 271 -27.11 -6.11 -5.72
CA SER A 271 -25.84 -6.12 -6.46
C SER A 271 -24.90 -7.18 -5.92
N LEU A 272 -24.79 -7.29 -4.59
CA LEU A 272 -23.96 -8.30 -3.95
C LEU A 272 -24.46 -9.71 -4.27
N LYS A 273 -25.79 -9.96 -4.24
CA LYS A 273 -26.37 -11.24 -4.66
C LYS A 273 -25.97 -11.59 -6.09
N GLN A 274 -26.08 -10.62 -7.00
CA GLN A 274 -25.70 -10.83 -8.40
C GLN A 274 -24.20 -11.11 -8.57
N ILE A 275 -23.32 -10.49 -7.77
CA ILE A 275 -21.88 -10.79 -7.80
C ILE A 275 -21.61 -12.24 -7.40
N PHE A 276 -22.19 -12.73 -6.30
CA PHE A 276 -22.00 -14.13 -5.92
C PHE A 276 -22.56 -15.10 -6.98
N LEU A 277 -23.60 -14.71 -7.71
CA LEU A 277 -24.13 -15.48 -8.84
C LEU A 277 -23.25 -15.42 -10.11
N LEU A 278 -22.29 -14.49 -10.21
CA LEU A 278 -21.30 -14.49 -11.29
C LEU A 278 -20.20 -15.55 -11.09
N ILE A 279 -20.05 -16.07 -9.87
CA ILE A 279 -19.04 -17.08 -9.53
C ILE A 279 -19.56 -18.45 -10.02
N PRO A 280 -18.78 -19.21 -10.82
CA PRO A 280 -19.18 -20.55 -11.23
C PRO A 280 -19.41 -21.46 -10.03
N ALA A 281 -20.42 -22.34 -10.10
CA ALA A 281 -20.76 -23.24 -9.00
C ALA A 281 -19.57 -24.11 -8.54
N SER A 282 -18.69 -24.53 -9.45
CA SER A 282 -17.48 -25.30 -9.14
C SER A 282 -16.46 -24.51 -8.31
N GLU A 283 -16.33 -23.20 -8.55
CA GLU A 283 -15.43 -22.34 -7.78
C GLU A 283 -16.07 -21.90 -6.45
N TYR A 284 -17.39 -21.70 -6.45
CA TYR A 284 -18.13 -21.40 -5.23
C TYR A 284 -17.98 -22.51 -4.18
N GLN A 285 -17.97 -23.78 -4.60
CA GLN A 285 -17.75 -24.93 -3.72
C GLN A 285 -16.36 -24.95 -3.08
N ARG A 286 -15.38 -24.22 -3.63
CA ARG A 286 -14.02 -24.10 -3.08
C ARG A 286 -13.86 -22.95 -2.10
N LEU A 287 -14.88 -22.11 -1.93
CA LEU A 287 -14.86 -21.06 -0.91
C LEU A 287 -14.84 -21.71 0.49
N PRO A 288 -14.23 -21.06 1.51
CA PRO A 288 -14.00 -21.66 2.83
C PRO A 288 -15.26 -21.73 3.72
N LEU A 289 -16.43 -21.92 3.10
CA LEU A 289 -17.75 -21.86 3.74
C LEU A 289 -17.97 -23.02 4.72
N SER A 290 -17.39 -24.20 4.45
CA SER A 290 -17.51 -25.37 5.33
C SER A 290 -16.82 -25.18 6.69
N SER A 291 -15.84 -24.28 6.75
CA SER A 291 -15.09 -23.97 7.96
C SER A 291 -15.82 -22.96 8.85
N PHE A 292 -16.85 -22.29 8.32
CA PHE A 292 -17.61 -21.28 9.06
C PHE A 292 -18.65 -21.96 9.95
N ASP A 293 -18.35 -22.06 11.24
CA ASP A 293 -19.17 -22.76 12.23
C ASP A 293 -19.89 -21.81 13.19
N HIS A 294 -20.36 -20.67 12.72
CA HIS A 294 -21.10 -19.74 13.58
C HIS A 294 -22.48 -20.34 13.94
N ASP A 295 -22.93 -20.10 15.18
CA ASP A 295 -24.15 -20.70 15.74
C ASP A 295 -25.32 -20.68 14.76
N LYS A 296 -25.75 -21.89 14.36
CA LYS A 296 -26.87 -22.11 13.44
C LYS A 296 -28.19 -21.56 13.99
N SER A 297 -28.27 -21.34 15.31
CA SER A 297 -29.46 -20.80 15.99
C SER A 297 -29.75 -19.34 15.63
N GLU A 298 -28.73 -18.55 15.26
CA GLU A 298 -28.87 -17.15 14.83
C GLU A 298 -29.07 -17.02 13.31
N GLY A 299 -29.23 -18.14 12.59
CA GLY A 299 -29.42 -18.18 11.14
C GLY A 299 -28.13 -17.96 10.32
N TRP A 300 -26.98 -17.85 10.98
CA TRP A 300 -25.65 -17.64 10.37
C TRP A 300 -24.95 -18.96 10.00
N ALA A 301 -25.66 -19.82 9.27
CA ALA A 301 -25.09 -21.04 8.73
C ALA A 301 -24.85 -20.92 7.22
N PHE A 302 -23.58 -21.00 6.78
CA PHE A 302 -23.26 -21.15 5.37
C PHE A 302 -23.34 -22.64 5.01
N THR A 303 -24.52 -23.13 4.67
CA THR A 303 -24.65 -24.51 4.23
C THR A 303 -24.18 -24.65 2.79
N VAL A 304 -23.37 -25.68 2.54
CA VAL A 304 -23.13 -26.20 1.19
C VAL A 304 -24.31 -27.12 0.84
N ALA A 305 -25.52 -26.55 0.73
CA ALA A 305 -26.67 -27.29 0.22
C ALA A 305 -26.58 -27.46 -1.32
N ASP A 306 -27.34 -28.39 -1.90
CA ASP A 306 -27.32 -28.65 -3.35
C ASP A 306 -27.73 -27.44 -4.21
N ASP A 307 -28.52 -26.51 -3.65
CA ASP A 307 -28.96 -25.30 -4.35
C ASP A 307 -27.95 -24.15 -4.23
N PHE A 308 -26.98 -24.14 -5.14
CA PHE A 308 -25.98 -23.08 -5.30
C PHE A 308 -26.58 -21.67 -5.28
N LYS A 309 -27.68 -21.42 -6.01
CA LYS A 309 -28.24 -20.07 -6.15
C LYS A 309 -28.81 -19.58 -4.83
N LYS A 310 -29.51 -20.45 -4.11
CA LYS A 310 -30.05 -20.14 -2.79
C LYS A 310 -28.93 -19.84 -1.79
N ASN A 311 -27.87 -20.63 -1.79
CA ASN A 311 -26.74 -20.44 -0.87
C ASN A 311 -25.97 -19.15 -1.17
N ALA A 312 -25.65 -18.90 -2.43
CA ALA A 312 -24.98 -17.67 -2.88
C ALA A 312 -25.79 -16.41 -2.48
N THR A 313 -27.11 -16.46 -2.64
CA THR A 313 -28.01 -15.37 -2.25
C THR A 313 -28.04 -15.19 -0.73
N SER A 314 -28.10 -16.28 0.03
CA SER A 314 -28.07 -16.24 1.49
C SER A 314 -26.75 -15.65 2.01
N LEU A 315 -25.62 -16.10 1.46
CA LEU A 315 -24.29 -15.59 1.80
C LEU A 315 -24.19 -14.08 1.57
N ALA A 316 -24.63 -13.60 0.41
CA ALA A 316 -24.65 -12.18 0.09
C ALA A 316 -25.45 -11.36 1.14
N ILE A 317 -26.60 -11.85 1.59
CA ILE A 317 -27.41 -11.18 2.62
C ILE A 317 -26.63 -11.05 3.94
N HIS A 318 -25.96 -12.12 4.36
CA HIS A 318 -25.19 -12.13 5.60
C HIS A 318 -23.99 -11.17 5.52
N ILE A 319 -23.20 -11.22 4.45
CA ILE A 319 -22.06 -10.31 4.25
C ILE A 319 -22.54 -8.85 4.21
N TYR A 320 -23.66 -8.55 3.54
CA TYR A 320 -24.24 -7.20 3.53
C TYR A 320 -24.69 -6.73 4.93
N LYS A 321 -25.34 -7.61 5.71
CA LYS A 321 -25.70 -7.31 7.11
C LYS A 321 -24.48 -7.01 7.97
N LEU A 322 -23.42 -7.81 7.82
CA LEU A 322 -22.15 -7.61 8.54
C LEU A 322 -21.49 -6.27 8.18
N ARG A 323 -21.47 -5.90 6.89
CA ARG A 323 -20.98 -4.58 6.49
C ARG A 323 -21.83 -3.47 7.10
N ASN A 324 -23.16 -3.58 7.03
CA ASN A 324 -24.04 -2.52 7.53
C ASN A 324 -23.82 -2.26 9.01
N GLN A 325 -23.65 -3.30 9.84
CA GLN A 325 -23.40 -3.11 11.28
C GLN A 325 -22.07 -2.45 11.62
N MET A 326 -21.11 -2.47 10.70
CA MET A 326 -19.84 -1.77 10.89
C MET A 326 -19.90 -0.30 10.50
N VAL A 327 -20.85 0.07 9.63
CA VAL A 327 -20.98 1.42 9.06
C VAL A 327 -22.06 2.23 9.78
N HIS A 328 -23.11 1.58 10.28
CA HIS A 328 -24.18 2.24 11.00
C HIS A 328 -24.12 1.93 12.50
N GLN A 329 -24.45 2.92 13.32
CA GLN A 329 -24.62 2.72 14.75
C GLN A 329 -25.92 1.95 14.99
N PHE A 330 -25.79 0.69 15.40
CA PHE A 330 -26.92 -0.12 15.85
C PHE A 330 -27.03 -0.13 17.37
N ASP A 331 -28.20 -0.53 17.84
CA ASP A 331 -28.35 -1.01 19.21
C ASP A 331 -27.56 -2.34 19.32
N SER A 332 -26.76 -2.50 20.37
CA SER A 332 -25.87 -3.67 20.53
C SER A 332 -26.62 -5.00 20.53
N VAL A 333 -27.91 -4.98 20.93
CA VAL A 333 -28.81 -6.14 20.91
C VAL A 333 -29.16 -6.60 19.47
N LYS A 334 -28.94 -5.74 18.47
CA LYS A 334 -29.21 -6.03 17.04
C LYS A 334 -27.95 -6.38 16.25
N GLU A 335 -26.78 -6.28 16.86
CA GLU A 335 -25.51 -6.64 16.22
C GLU A 335 -25.32 -8.15 16.20
N VAL A 336 -24.80 -8.66 15.09
CA VAL A 336 -24.36 -10.04 14.94
C VAL A 336 -22.98 -10.19 15.56
N ALA A 337 -22.87 -11.08 16.54
CA ALA A 337 -21.64 -11.34 17.28
C ALA A 337 -20.76 -12.38 16.57
N ILE A 338 -19.88 -11.93 15.66
CA ILE A 338 -18.92 -12.81 14.98
C ILE A 338 -17.82 -13.30 15.93
N ARG A 339 -17.64 -14.63 16.02
CA ARG A 339 -16.60 -15.22 16.88
C ARG A 339 -15.19 -14.88 16.35
N PRO A 340 -14.18 -14.74 17.23
CA PRO A 340 -12.80 -14.46 16.80
C PRO A 340 -12.25 -15.41 15.72
N ALA A 341 -12.61 -16.70 15.79
CA ALA A 341 -12.16 -17.72 14.84
C ALA A 341 -12.81 -17.63 13.44
N ASP A 342 -13.95 -16.95 13.33
CA ASP A 342 -14.68 -16.82 12.06
C ASP A 342 -14.16 -15.65 11.22
N TRP A 343 -13.46 -14.69 11.83
CA TRP A 343 -12.89 -13.54 11.12
C TRP A 343 -11.88 -13.91 10.03
N PRO A 344 -10.87 -14.76 10.29
CA PRO A 344 -9.95 -15.21 9.24
C PRO A 344 -10.68 -15.85 8.05
N ILE A 345 -11.74 -16.61 8.31
CA ILE A 345 -12.56 -17.27 7.28
C ILE A 345 -13.28 -16.24 6.41
N LEU A 346 -13.82 -15.18 7.02
CA LEU A 346 -14.44 -14.08 6.29
C LEU A 346 -13.42 -13.31 5.45
N ILE A 347 -12.22 -13.07 5.97
CA ILE A 347 -11.13 -12.42 5.20
C ILE A 347 -10.76 -13.28 4.00
N GLU A 348 -10.52 -14.57 4.19
CA GLU A 348 -10.20 -15.51 3.12
C GLU A 348 -11.32 -15.60 2.08
N LEU A 349 -12.59 -15.65 2.53
CA LEU A 349 -13.75 -15.61 1.65
C LEU A 349 -13.73 -14.38 0.75
N LEU A 350 -13.53 -13.18 1.30
CA LEU A 350 -13.53 -11.95 0.51
C LEU A 350 -12.34 -11.90 -0.45
N ILE A 351 -11.15 -12.31 -0.03
CA ILE A 351 -9.97 -12.42 -0.90
C ILE A 351 -10.27 -13.33 -2.10
N ASN A 352 -10.87 -14.49 -1.86
CA ASN A 352 -11.22 -15.45 -2.91
C ASN A 352 -12.30 -14.91 -3.84
N VAL A 353 -13.33 -14.23 -3.31
CA VAL A 353 -14.37 -13.60 -4.13
C VAL A 353 -13.77 -12.50 -5.02
N ILE A 354 -12.93 -11.63 -4.46
CA ILE A 354 -12.22 -10.59 -5.20
C ILE A 354 -11.39 -11.22 -6.31
N ASN A 355 -10.55 -12.21 -5.99
CA ASN A 355 -9.73 -12.91 -6.98
C ASN A 355 -10.59 -13.50 -8.11
N LEU A 356 -11.63 -14.27 -7.78
CA LEU A 356 -12.48 -14.94 -8.77
C LEU A 356 -13.23 -13.97 -9.67
N VAL A 357 -13.77 -12.88 -9.13
CA VAL A 357 -14.56 -11.93 -9.92
C VAL A 357 -13.64 -11.08 -10.79
N PHE A 358 -12.58 -10.51 -10.22
CA PHE A 358 -11.74 -9.58 -10.95
C PHE A 358 -10.89 -10.27 -12.03
N THR A 359 -10.39 -11.47 -11.76
CA THR A 359 -9.61 -12.21 -12.78
C THR A 359 -10.50 -12.72 -13.92
N ARG A 360 -11.71 -13.20 -13.60
CA ARG A 360 -12.64 -13.74 -14.61
C ARG A 360 -13.21 -12.68 -15.53
N TYR A 361 -13.43 -11.47 -15.00
CA TYR A 361 -14.06 -10.38 -15.71
C TYR A 361 -13.09 -9.21 -15.96
N ALA A 362 -11.78 -9.46 -16.02
CA ALA A 362 -10.75 -8.44 -16.20
C ALA A 362 -11.05 -7.53 -17.41
N ASP A 363 -11.38 -8.10 -18.57
CA ASP A 363 -11.71 -7.37 -19.80
C ASP A 363 -13.01 -6.55 -19.74
N GLU A 364 -13.82 -6.75 -18.69
CA GLU A 364 -15.08 -6.05 -18.48
C GLU A 364 -14.96 -4.91 -17.45
N LEU A 365 -13.82 -4.84 -16.75
CA LEU A 365 -13.48 -3.84 -15.75
C LEU A 365 -12.74 -2.64 -16.38
N PRO A 366 -12.68 -1.47 -15.72
CA PRO A 366 -11.93 -0.33 -16.24
C PRO A 366 -10.41 -0.59 -16.17
N ASP A 367 -9.66 -0.24 -17.21
CA ASP A 367 -8.20 -0.27 -17.15
C ASP A 367 -7.70 0.82 -16.19
N THR A 368 -7.24 0.42 -15.00
CA THR A 368 -6.70 1.36 -14.00
C THR A 368 -5.40 2.03 -14.42
N THR A 369 -4.77 1.58 -15.51
CA THR A 369 -3.59 2.21 -16.12
C THR A 369 -3.88 3.51 -16.89
N THR A 370 -5.16 3.89 -17.07
CA THR A 370 -5.54 5.10 -17.84
C THR A 370 -6.36 6.11 -17.03
N GLY A 371 -6.35 6.02 -15.69
CA GLY A 371 -7.43 6.57 -14.86
C GLY A 371 -7.12 7.63 -13.82
N ILE A 372 -5.94 8.25 -13.75
CA ILE A 372 -5.72 9.43 -12.88
C ILE A 372 -4.96 10.52 -13.65
N THR A 373 -5.66 11.16 -14.57
CA THR A 373 -5.36 12.54 -14.96
C THR A 373 -6.58 13.40 -14.60
N GLY A 374 -6.45 14.20 -13.55
CA GLY A 374 -7.31 15.37 -13.32
C GLY A 374 -8.49 15.19 -12.36
N GLU A 375 -8.44 15.94 -11.26
CA GLU A 375 -9.57 16.58 -10.57
C GLU A 375 -10.71 15.69 -10.01
N GLU A 376 -10.55 15.25 -8.76
CA GLU A 376 -11.62 15.46 -7.77
C GLU A 376 -11.00 16.08 -6.52
N ALA A 377 -10.92 17.41 -6.51
CA ALA A 377 -10.77 18.16 -5.28
C ALA A 377 -12.01 17.91 -4.43
N LEU A 378 -11.81 17.32 -3.25
CA LEU A 378 -12.81 17.31 -2.19
C LEU A 378 -13.32 18.74 -1.97
N PRO A 379 -14.64 18.99 -1.99
CA PRO A 379 -15.15 20.29 -1.57
C PRO A 379 -14.79 20.48 -0.08
N SER A 380 -14.05 21.54 0.18
CA SER A 380 -13.78 22.03 1.53
C SER A 380 -15.09 22.20 2.31
N ALA A 381 -15.19 21.53 3.45
CA ALA A 381 -16.10 21.91 4.53
C ALA A 381 -15.34 22.80 5.51
#